data_AF-A0A418PXE3-F1
#
_entry.id   AF-A0A418PXE3-F1
#
_cell.length_a   1.000
_cell.length_b   1.000
_cell.length_c   1.000
_cell.angle_alpha   90.00
_cell.angle_beta   90.00
_cell.angle_gamma   90.00
#
_symmetry.space_group_name_H-M   'P 1'
#
loop_
_entity.id
_entity.type
_entity.pdbx_description
1 polymer ?
#
loop_
_entity_poly.entity_id
_entity_poly.type
_entity_poly.pdbx_seq_one_letter_code
_entity_poly.pdbx_strand_id
1 'polypeptide(L)'
;MKSLFLKEINAFFGSLTGYLVLALFLVALGLIVWVFPESSVLEYGFADLEALFSYTPYVFTFLVPAISMRAISEERKTGTWELLRTAPLSLIQIILAKYLALLALVFLAVLPTLLYAYSIVQLGDPVGNLDLAGFFGSWIGLLMIGAAFAAVGLFASALTSQQVVAFVLGVFLCFVLYFGFTALAELLTGEVSYLVEELSLSYHYNSLSRGVVDSRDLFFLLGMIWVFLGGSVLALRNK
;
A
#
# COMPACT_ATOMS: atom_id res chain seq x y z
N MET A 1 14.74 -17.98 -3.30
CA MET A 1 13.54 -17.16 -3.66
C MET A 1 12.25 -17.74 -3.09
N LYS A 2 11.67 -18.83 -3.65
CA LYS A 2 10.38 -19.39 -3.20
C LYS A 2 10.31 -19.74 -1.69
N SER A 3 11.34 -20.41 -1.17
CA SER A 3 11.40 -20.78 0.25
C SER A 3 11.38 -19.56 1.18
N LEU A 4 12.10 -18.50 0.82
CA LEU A 4 12.12 -17.25 1.59
C LEU A 4 10.74 -16.56 1.55
N PHE A 5 10.12 -16.46 0.38
CA PHE A 5 8.76 -15.92 0.26
C PHE A 5 7.76 -16.68 1.15
N LEU A 6 7.76 -18.02 1.11
CA LEU A 6 6.87 -18.83 1.94
C LEU A 6 7.16 -18.67 3.44
N LYS A 7 8.44 -18.54 3.81
CA LYS A 7 8.84 -18.23 5.18
C LYS A 7 8.23 -16.90 5.65
N GLU A 8 8.30 -15.83 4.84
CA GLU A 8 7.75 -14.53 5.22
C GLU A 8 6.22 -14.57 5.40
N ILE A 9 5.51 -15.21 4.47
CA ILE A 9 4.06 -15.39 4.57
C ILE A 9 3.70 -16.19 5.83
N ASN A 10 4.37 -17.30 6.08
CA ASN A 10 4.13 -18.12 7.27
C ASN A 10 4.51 -17.39 8.56
N ALA A 11 5.55 -16.56 8.56
CA ALA A 11 5.92 -15.75 9.72
C ALA A 11 4.85 -14.70 10.04
N PHE A 12 4.24 -14.10 9.02
CA PHE A 12 3.15 -13.14 9.20
C PHE A 12 1.90 -13.81 9.79
N PHE A 13 1.40 -14.87 9.13
CA PHE A 13 0.21 -15.62 9.55
C PHE A 13 0.45 -16.57 10.73
N GLY A 14 1.69 -16.80 11.13
CA GLY A 14 2.03 -17.48 12.39
C GLY A 14 1.89 -16.55 13.60
N SER A 15 1.75 -15.23 13.39
CA SER A 15 1.69 -14.23 14.45
C SER A 15 0.27 -13.68 14.61
N LEU A 16 -0.21 -13.56 15.86
CA LEU A 16 -1.51 -12.95 16.17
C LEU A 16 -1.62 -11.52 15.63
N THR A 17 -0.51 -10.79 15.65
CA THR A 17 -0.43 -9.40 15.17
C THR A 17 -0.79 -9.26 13.70
N GLY A 18 -0.43 -10.22 12.83
CA GLY A 18 -0.78 -10.17 11.42
C GLY A 18 -2.30 -10.20 11.18
N TYR A 19 -2.99 -11.10 11.88
CA TYR A 19 -4.46 -11.18 11.82
C TYR A 19 -5.12 -9.94 12.40
N LEU A 20 -4.62 -9.41 13.52
CA LEU A 20 -5.17 -8.19 14.13
C LEU A 20 -5.06 -6.99 13.18
N VAL A 21 -3.95 -6.84 12.47
CA VAL A 21 -3.73 -5.74 11.53
C VAL A 21 -4.69 -5.83 10.34
N LEU A 22 -4.88 -7.03 9.77
CA LEU A 22 -5.86 -7.25 8.68
C LEU A 22 -7.31 -7.09 9.14
N ALA A 23 -7.65 -7.59 10.33
CA ALA A 23 -8.99 -7.43 10.89
C ALA A 23 -9.31 -5.97 11.17
N LEU A 24 -8.37 -5.23 11.77
CA LEU A 24 -8.52 -3.79 12.01
C LEU A 24 -8.73 -3.02 10.71
N PHE A 25 -7.98 -3.37 9.66
CA PHE A 25 -8.16 -2.78 8.33
C PHE A 25 -9.57 -2.99 7.78
N LEU A 26 -10.04 -4.24 7.75
CA LEU A 26 -11.35 -4.58 7.21
C LEU A 26 -12.49 -4.00 8.04
N VAL A 27 -12.35 -3.96 9.37
CA VAL A 27 -13.34 -3.33 10.26
C VAL A 27 -13.36 -1.82 10.02
N ALA A 28 -12.19 -1.16 9.95
CA ALA A 28 -12.13 0.28 9.70
C ALA A 28 -12.79 0.65 8.37
N LEU A 29 -12.46 -0.05 7.28
CA LEU A 29 -13.12 0.18 5.98
C LEU A 29 -14.59 -0.18 5.99
N GLY A 30 -14.97 -1.29 6.63
CA GLY A 30 -16.38 -1.68 6.76
C GLY A 30 -17.21 -0.62 7.48
N LEU A 31 -16.68 -0.04 8.56
CA LEU A 31 -17.34 1.05 9.28
C LEU A 31 -17.47 2.31 8.41
N ILE A 32 -16.41 2.68 7.69
CA ILE A 32 -16.43 3.84 6.80
C ILE A 32 -17.47 3.65 5.68
N VAL A 33 -17.49 2.50 5.02
CA VAL A 33 -18.35 2.27 3.85
C VAL A 33 -19.82 2.06 4.23
N TRP A 34 -20.10 1.44 5.38
CA TRP A 34 -21.46 0.97 5.70
C TRP A 34 -22.11 1.62 6.92
N VAL A 35 -21.34 2.27 7.81
CA VAL A 35 -21.84 2.70 9.13
C VAL A 35 -21.76 4.20 9.34
N PHE A 36 -20.70 4.88 8.87
CA PHE A 36 -20.54 6.31 9.10
C PHE A 36 -21.44 7.14 8.19
N PRO A 37 -22.29 8.04 8.73
CA PRO A 37 -23.30 8.78 7.95
C PRO A 37 -22.74 9.54 6.74
N GLU A 38 -21.60 10.21 6.94
CA GLU A 38 -20.96 11.04 5.90
C GLU A 38 -20.41 10.23 4.71
N SER A 39 -20.24 8.91 4.86
CA SER A 39 -19.60 8.03 3.86
C SER A 39 -20.38 6.74 3.58
N SER A 40 -21.52 6.54 4.24
CA SER A 40 -22.31 5.33 4.14
C SER A 40 -22.98 5.25 2.78
N VAL A 41 -22.71 4.17 2.05
CA VAL A 41 -23.33 3.96 0.72
C VAL A 41 -24.86 3.85 0.82
N LEU A 42 -25.37 3.37 1.96
CA LEU A 42 -26.81 3.25 2.21
C LEU A 42 -27.50 4.60 2.38
N GLU A 43 -26.78 5.62 2.87
CA GLU A 43 -27.31 6.96 3.09
C GLU A 43 -27.04 7.88 1.89
N TYR A 44 -25.93 7.66 1.19
CA TYR A 44 -25.53 8.43 0.01
C TYR A 44 -26.52 8.26 -1.17
N GLY A 45 -27.18 7.10 -1.27
CA GLY A 45 -28.25 6.87 -2.24
C GLY A 45 -27.78 6.57 -3.68
N PHE A 46 -26.47 6.52 -3.91
CA PHE A 46 -25.87 6.07 -5.17
C PHE A 46 -25.21 4.71 -4.99
N ALA A 47 -25.30 3.86 -6.01
CA ALA A 47 -24.68 2.53 -6.03
C ALA A 47 -23.20 2.62 -6.43
N ASP A 48 -22.41 3.33 -5.63
CA ASP A 48 -20.97 3.47 -5.83
C ASP A 48 -20.15 3.04 -4.61
N LEU A 49 -18.84 2.94 -4.83
CA LEU A 49 -17.85 2.64 -3.80
C LEU A 49 -16.82 3.75 -3.68
N GLU A 50 -17.20 5.00 -3.99
CA GLU A 50 -16.28 6.13 -3.94
C GLU A 50 -15.66 6.27 -2.56
N ALA A 51 -16.46 6.14 -1.49
CA ALA A 51 -15.98 6.17 -0.11
C ALA A 51 -14.88 5.11 0.15
N LEU A 52 -15.04 3.88 -0.34
CA LEU A 52 -14.02 2.84 -0.18
C LEU A 52 -12.68 3.31 -0.78
N PHE A 53 -12.71 3.79 -2.01
CA PHE A 53 -11.52 4.17 -2.76
C PHE A 53 -10.90 5.48 -2.27
N SER A 54 -11.70 6.42 -1.81
CA SER A 54 -11.23 7.68 -1.24
C SER A 54 -10.55 7.47 0.11
N TYR A 55 -11.11 6.65 0.99
CA TYR A 55 -10.56 6.47 2.35
C TYR A 55 -9.46 5.39 2.46
N THR A 56 -9.44 4.39 1.58
CA THR A 56 -8.45 3.30 1.66
C THR A 56 -6.98 3.79 1.63
N PRO A 57 -6.57 4.75 0.78
CA PRO A 57 -5.19 5.27 0.79
C PRO A 57 -4.75 5.88 2.13
N TYR A 58 -5.68 6.53 2.84
CA TYR A 58 -5.44 7.04 4.19
C TYR A 58 -5.14 5.90 5.16
N VAL A 59 -5.95 4.85 5.12
CA VAL A 59 -5.73 3.67 5.98
C VAL A 59 -4.44 2.95 5.58
N PHE A 60 -4.13 2.85 4.29
CA PHE A 60 -2.90 2.25 3.75
C PHE A 60 -1.63 2.93 4.23
N THR A 61 -1.68 4.25 4.44
CA THR A 61 -0.56 5.04 4.98
C THR A 61 -0.11 4.52 6.35
N PHE A 62 -1.02 3.91 7.13
CA PHE A 62 -0.69 3.24 8.39
C PHE A 62 -0.53 1.73 8.24
N LEU A 63 -1.42 1.10 7.49
CA LEU A 63 -1.47 -0.36 7.36
C LEU A 63 -0.19 -0.93 6.73
N VAL A 64 0.23 -0.36 5.60
CA VAL A 64 1.32 -0.93 4.80
C VAL A 64 2.65 -0.81 5.55
N PRO A 65 2.98 0.32 6.19
CA PRO A 65 4.12 0.39 7.11
C PRO A 65 4.01 -0.56 8.31
N ALA A 66 2.80 -0.79 8.86
CA ALA A 66 2.63 -1.70 9.99
C ALA A 66 2.93 -3.16 9.62
N ILE A 67 2.55 -3.60 8.42
CA ILE A 67 2.88 -4.96 7.94
C ILE A 67 4.36 -5.08 7.54
N SER A 68 4.97 -4.01 7.02
CA SER A 68 6.35 -4.04 6.53
C SER A 68 7.40 -3.76 7.61
N MET A 69 7.02 -3.15 8.75
CA MET A 69 7.98 -2.66 9.74
C MET A 69 8.96 -3.74 10.19
N ARG A 70 8.51 -4.98 10.31
CA ARG A 70 9.29 -6.13 10.79
C ARG A 70 10.10 -6.85 9.72
N ALA A 71 9.83 -6.61 8.44
CA ALA A 71 10.36 -7.38 7.32
C ALA A 71 11.89 -7.49 7.32
N ILE A 72 12.60 -6.43 7.73
CA ILE A 72 14.06 -6.41 7.85
C ILE A 72 14.48 -6.02 9.28
N SER A 73 13.79 -5.09 9.92
CA SER A 73 14.19 -4.58 11.24
C SER A 73 14.24 -5.67 12.32
N GLU A 74 13.34 -6.67 12.27
CA GLU A 74 13.31 -7.77 13.23
C GLU A 74 14.49 -8.72 13.05
N GLU A 75 14.82 -9.08 11.80
CA GLU A 75 15.97 -9.93 11.51
C GLU A 75 17.28 -9.26 11.91
N ARG A 76 17.36 -7.93 11.74
CA ARG A 76 18.51 -7.13 12.19
C ARG A 76 18.59 -7.05 13.71
N LYS A 77 17.46 -6.91 14.40
CA LYS A 77 17.41 -6.88 15.88
C LYS A 77 17.80 -8.22 16.50
N THR A 78 17.40 -9.32 15.87
CA THR A 78 17.64 -10.69 16.35
C THR A 78 18.97 -11.29 15.90
N GLY A 79 19.74 -10.58 15.06
CA GLY A 79 21.01 -11.07 14.50
C GLY A 79 20.86 -12.14 13.42
N THR A 80 19.63 -12.50 13.04
CA THR A 80 19.36 -13.49 11.98
C THR A 80 19.64 -12.95 10.58
N TRP A 81 19.79 -11.63 10.43
CA TRP A 81 20.22 -10.99 9.19
C TRP A 81 21.60 -11.49 8.71
N GLU A 82 22.56 -11.69 9.61
CA GLU A 82 23.90 -12.18 9.23
C GLU A 82 23.85 -13.61 8.70
N LEU A 83 23.01 -14.46 9.30
CA LEU A 83 22.77 -15.82 8.80
C LEU A 83 22.16 -15.77 7.40
N LEU A 84 21.21 -14.86 7.16
CA LEU A 84 20.60 -14.70 5.84
C LEU A 84 21.59 -14.21 4.78
N ARG A 85 22.57 -13.36 5.14
CA ARG A 85 23.65 -12.92 4.25
C ARG A 85 24.62 -14.03 3.88
N THR A 86 24.83 -15.02 4.76
CA THR A 86 25.66 -16.19 4.45
C THR A 86 24.97 -17.22 3.55
N ALA A 87 23.64 -17.10 3.34
CA ALA A 87 22.93 -17.96 2.42
C ALA A 87 23.35 -17.68 0.97
N PRO A 88 23.25 -18.68 0.05
CA PRO A 88 23.59 -18.52 -1.37
C PRO A 88 22.50 -17.74 -2.13
N LEU A 89 22.13 -16.56 -1.62
CA LEU A 89 21.14 -15.65 -2.19
C LEU A 89 21.75 -14.26 -2.32
N SER A 90 21.52 -13.61 -3.46
CA SER A 90 21.95 -12.22 -3.62
C SER A 90 21.08 -11.29 -2.77
N LEU A 91 21.63 -10.15 -2.36
CA LEU A 91 20.90 -9.15 -1.57
C LEU A 91 19.64 -8.65 -2.31
N ILE A 92 19.72 -8.54 -3.64
CA ILE A 92 18.58 -8.20 -4.50
C ILE A 92 17.50 -9.28 -4.43
N GLN A 93 17.88 -10.56 -4.47
CA GLN A 93 16.93 -11.67 -4.34
C GLN A 93 16.23 -11.69 -2.97
N ILE A 94 16.96 -11.37 -1.90
CA ILE A 94 16.39 -11.27 -0.55
C ILE A 94 15.33 -10.16 -0.49
N ILE A 95 15.68 -8.96 -0.99
CA ILE A 95 14.77 -7.80 -0.98
C ILE A 95 13.55 -8.06 -1.85
N LEU A 96 13.73 -8.59 -3.06
CA LEU A 96 12.62 -8.93 -3.95
C LEU A 96 11.71 -10.00 -3.34
N ALA A 97 12.25 -11.03 -2.68
CA ALA A 97 11.41 -12.04 -2.03
C ALA A 97 10.57 -11.45 -0.88
N LYS A 98 11.17 -10.58 -0.05
CA LYS A 98 10.45 -9.87 1.03
C LYS A 98 9.41 -8.91 0.48
N TYR A 99 9.75 -8.16 -0.57
CA TYR A 99 8.81 -7.27 -1.25
C TYR A 99 7.62 -8.03 -1.83
N LEU A 100 7.85 -9.14 -2.53
CA LEU A 100 6.76 -9.98 -3.06
C LEU A 100 5.87 -10.54 -1.96
N ALA A 101 6.44 -10.90 -0.80
CA ALA A 101 5.65 -11.33 0.36
C ALA A 101 4.76 -10.19 0.88
N LEU A 102 5.29 -8.97 1.00
CA LEU A 102 4.49 -7.79 1.37
C LEU A 102 3.40 -7.49 0.34
N LEU A 103 3.69 -7.60 -0.96
CA LEU A 103 2.69 -7.44 -2.02
C LEU A 103 1.55 -8.45 -1.90
N ALA A 104 1.87 -9.71 -1.62
CA ALA A 104 0.84 -10.73 -1.41
C ALA A 104 -0.03 -10.42 -0.17
N LEU A 105 0.55 -9.86 0.89
CA LEU A 105 -0.20 -9.42 2.07
C LEU A 105 -1.10 -8.21 1.77
N VAL A 106 -0.61 -7.22 1.01
CA VAL A 106 -1.43 -6.08 0.54
C VAL A 106 -2.58 -6.58 -0.32
N PHE A 107 -2.30 -7.48 -1.27
CA PHE A 107 -3.33 -8.09 -2.11
C PHE A 107 -4.37 -8.82 -1.28
N LEU A 108 -3.95 -9.61 -0.29
CA LEU A 108 -4.86 -10.32 0.61
C LEU A 108 -5.67 -9.38 1.52
N ALA A 109 -5.13 -8.21 1.88
CA ALA A 109 -5.88 -7.18 2.59
C ALA A 109 -6.99 -6.57 1.71
N VAL A 110 -6.70 -6.34 0.42
CA VAL A 110 -7.66 -5.74 -0.53
C VAL A 110 -8.68 -6.76 -1.03
N LEU A 111 -8.31 -8.03 -1.19
CA LEU A 111 -9.18 -9.04 -1.81
C LEU A 111 -10.60 -9.13 -1.21
N PRO A 112 -10.80 -9.06 0.13
CA PRO A 112 -12.13 -9.06 0.72
C PRO A 112 -13.02 -7.87 0.32
N THR A 113 -12.46 -6.74 -0.15
CA THR A 113 -13.25 -5.59 -0.61
C THR A 113 -14.05 -5.88 -1.88
N LEU A 114 -13.69 -6.94 -2.62
CA LEU A 114 -14.52 -7.47 -3.73
C LEU A 114 -15.91 -7.91 -3.25
N LEU A 115 -16.04 -8.33 -1.99
CA LEU A 115 -17.35 -8.64 -1.40
C LEU A 115 -18.21 -7.38 -1.28
N TYR A 116 -17.61 -6.21 -1.05
CA TYR A 116 -18.36 -4.95 -0.97
C TYR A 116 -18.87 -4.56 -2.35
N ALA A 117 -18.06 -4.75 -3.39
CA ALA A 117 -18.47 -4.57 -4.78
C ALA A 117 -19.64 -5.48 -5.16
N TYR A 118 -19.56 -6.75 -4.76
CA TYR A 118 -20.66 -7.69 -4.95
C TYR A 118 -21.94 -7.22 -4.25
N SER A 119 -21.84 -6.76 -3.00
CA SER A 119 -23.00 -6.22 -2.26
C SER A 119 -23.63 -5.02 -2.98
N ILE A 120 -22.84 -4.07 -3.47
CA ILE A 120 -23.36 -2.90 -4.20
C ILE A 120 -24.02 -3.30 -5.53
N VAL A 121 -23.43 -4.23 -6.28
CA VAL A 121 -24.05 -4.77 -7.51
C VAL A 121 -25.45 -5.33 -7.24
N GLN A 122 -25.64 -6.03 -6.11
CA GLN A 122 -26.93 -6.61 -5.73
C GLN A 122 -27.93 -5.59 -5.16
N LEU A 123 -27.43 -4.57 -4.46
CA LEU A 123 -28.25 -3.53 -3.84
C LEU A 123 -28.62 -2.38 -4.81
N GLY A 124 -27.90 -2.25 -5.92
CA GLY A 124 -28.15 -1.21 -6.92
C GLY A 124 -29.51 -1.34 -7.61
N ASP A 125 -30.06 -0.20 -8.03
CA ASP A 125 -31.28 -0.11 -8.83
C ASP A 125 -30.98 0.61 -10.17
N PRO A 126 -31.03 -0.08 -11.33
CA PRO A 126 -31.24 -1.52 -11.49
C PRO A 126 -30.06 -2.37 -10.96
N VAL A 127 -30.31 -3.66 -10.72
CA VAL A 127 -29.24 -4.60 -10.29
C VAL A 127 -28.10 -4.58 -11.30
N GLY A 128 -26.86 -4.40 -10.81
CA GLY A 128 -25.68 -4.25 -11.65
C GLY A 128 -25.35 -2.82 -12.09
N ASN A 129 -26.06 -1.81 -11.57
CA ASN A 129 -25.77 -0.39 -11.80
C ASN A 129 -24.53 0.10 -11.02
N LEU A 130 -23.40 -0.59 -11.20
CA LEU A 130 -22.09 -0.19 -10.68
C LEU A 130 -21.19 0.20 -11.86
N ASP A 131 -20.47 1.31 -11.73
CA ASP A 131 -19.41 1.65 -12.69
C ASP A 131 -18.24 0.66 -12.55
N LEU A 132 -18.25 -0.37 -13.40
CA LEU A 132 -17.19 -1.37 -13.44
C LEU A 132 -15.84 -0.77 -13.87
N ALA A 133 -15.83 0.24 -14.74
CA ALA A 133 -14.60 0.84 -15.22
C ALA A 133 -13.91 1.63 -14.09
N GLY A 134 -14.64 2.52 -13.42
CA GLY A 134 -14.17 3.23 -12.24
C GLY A 134 -13.79 2.29 -11.09
N PHE A 135 -14.58 1.23 -10.86
CA PHE A 135 -14.28 0.22 -9.85
C PHE A 135 -12.94 -0.49 -10.10
N PHE A 136 -12.77 -1.11 -11.28
CA PHE A 136 -11.54 -1.85 -11.57
C PHE A 136 -10.33 -0.92 -11.71
N GLY A 137 -10.51 0.30 -12.24
CA GLY A 137 -9.47 1.32 -12.27
C GLY A 137 -8.99 1.69 -10.88
N SER A 138 -9.92 1.99 -9.98
CA SER A 138 -9.62 2.30 -8.58
C SER A 138 -9.03 1.11 -7.83
N TRP A 139 -9.50 -0.10 -8.11
CA TRP A 139 -8.99 -1.33 -7.47
C TRP A 139 -7.55 -1.64 -7.90
N ILE A 140 -7.22 -1.50 -9.19
CA ILE A 140 -5.85 -1.59 -9.69
C ILE A 140 -4.99 -0.45 -9.11
N GLY A 141 -5.53 0.78 -9.07
CA GLY A 141 -4.88 1.93 -8.46
C GLY A 141 -4.52 1.69 -7.00
N LEU A 142 -5.43 1.13 -6.21
CA LEU A 142 -5.17 0.76 -4.81
C LEU A 142 -4.06 -0.27 -4.69
N LEU A 143 -4.06 -1.31 -5.52
CA LEU A 143 -2.99 -2.31 -5.52
C LEU A 143 -1.63 -1.68 -5.89
N MET A 144 -1.60 -0.74 -6.84
CA MET A 144 -0.37 -0.04 -7.24
C MET A 144 0.14 0.89 -6.14
N ILE A 145 -0.74 1.65 -5.48
CA ILE A 145 -0.37 2.50 -4.34
C ILE A 145 0.10 1.65 -3.17
N GLY A 146 -0.61 0.58 -2.85
CA GLY A 146 -0.19 -0.39 -1.84
C GLY A 146 1.17 -1.03 -2.18
N ALA A 147 1.45 -1.27 -3.46
CA ALA A 147 2.73 -1.77 -3.93
C ALA A 147 3.87 -0.74 -3.78
N ALA A 148 3.61 0.53 -4.02
CA ALA A 148 4.56 1.62 -3.77
C ALA A 148 4.82 1.77 -2.26
N PHE A 149 3.78 1.81 -1.44
CA PHE A 149 3.91 1.88 0.02
C PHE A 149 4.63 0.66 0.60
N ALA A 150 4.46 -0.54 0.03
CA ALA A 150 5.19 -1.73 0.46
C ALA A 150 6.70 -1.59 0.21
N ALA A 151 7.10 -0.99 -0.92
CA ALA A 151 8.50 -0.70 -1.21
C ALA A 151 9.07 0.36 -0.25
N VAL A 152 8.32 1.44 0.01
CA VAL A 152 8.67 2.49 0.98
C VAL A 152 8.81 1.93 2.39
N GLY A 153 7.86 1.10 2.82
CA GLY A 153 7.85 0.47 4.12
C GLY A 153 8.98 -0.55 4.31
N LEU A 154 9.35 -1.28 3.25
CA LEU A 154 10.52 -2.16 3.25
C LEU A 154 11.83 -1.35 3.37
N PHE A 155 11.92 -0.23 2.66
CA PHE A 155 13.04 0.70 2.77
C PHE A 155 13.17 1.27 4.18
N ALA A 156 12.08 1.74 4.78
CA ALA A 156 12.07 2.21 6.17
C ALA A 156 12.53 1.12 7.16
N SER A 157 12.10 -0.13 6.95
CA SER A 157 12.56 -1.29 7.73
C SER A 157 14.05 -1.57 7.58
N ALA A 158 14.63 -1.32 6.39
CA ALA A 158 16.06 -1.49 6.14
C ALA A 158 16.94 -0.45 6.86
N LEU A 159 16.43 0.76 7.07
CA LEU A 159 17.18 1.88 7.67
C LEU A 159 17.48 1.68 9.16
N THR A 160 16.60 1.00 9.90
CA THR A 160 16.69 0.83 11.36
C THR A 160 16.65 -0.65 11.77
N SER A 161 16.99 -0.95 13.02
CA SER A 161 16.78 -2.28 13.64
C SER A 161 15.60 -2.27 14.62
N GLN A 162 14.98 -1.11 14.86
CA GLN A 162 13.84 -1.00 15.76
C GLN A 162 12.53 -0.94 14.98
N GLN A 163 11.63 -1.92 15.20
CA GLN A 163 10.34 -2.01 14.50
C GLN A 163 9.49 -0.74 14.61
N VAL A 164 9.42 -0.14 15.82
CA VAL A 164 8.63 1.08 16.04
C VAL A 164 9.19 2.25 15.22
N VAL A 165 10.51 2.40 15.17
CA VAL A 165 11.15 3.44 14.35
C VAL A 165 10.93 3.19 12.86
N ALA A 166 10.99 1.93 12.42
CA ALA A 166 10.71 1.55 11.03
C ALA A 166 9.27 1.88 10.64
N PHE A 167 8.32 1.60 11.54
CA PHE A 167 6.92 1.94 11.36
C PHE A 167 6.72 3.45 11.21
N VAL A 168 7.19 4.25 12.19
CA VAL A 168 7.02 5.71 12.17
C VAL A 168 7.65 6.34 10.92
N LEU A 169 8.86 5.90 10.54
CA LEU A 169 9.51 6.35 9.30
C LEU A 169 8.72 5.95 8.06
N GLY A 170 8.20 4.71 8.01
CA GLY A 170 7.39 4.23 6.90
C GLY A 170 6.10 5.04 6.74
N VAL A 171 5.39 5.29 7.84
CA VAL A 171 4.17 6.13 7.87
C VAL A 171 4.50 7.55 7.40
N PHE A 172 5.56 8.16 7.94
CA PHE A 172 5.97 9.51 7.57
C PHE A 172 6.29 9.60 6.07
N LEU A 173 7.06 8.65 5.53
CA LEU A 173 7.39 8.63 4.10
C LEU A 173 6.15 8.40 3.23
N CYS A 174 5.30 7.43 3.56
CA CYS A 174 4.06 7.20 2.80
C CYS A 174 3.15 8.43 2.83
N PHE A 175 3.05 9.09 3.99
CA PHE A 175 2.28 10.32 4.16
C PHE A 175 2.83 11.46 3.29
N VAL A 176 4.14 11.69 3.32
CA VAL A 176 4.76 12.76 2.50
C VAL A 176 4.60 12.48 1.01
N LEU A 177 4.79 11.23 0.57
CA LEU A 177 4.68 10.86 -0.84
C LEU A 177 3.23 10.94 -1.37
N TYR A 178 2.23 10.68 -0.52
CA TYR A 178 0.83 10.69 -0.94
C TYR A 178 0.14 12.05 -0.69
N PHE A 179 0.37 12.68 0.46
CA PHE A 179 -0.28 13.95 0.83
C PHE A 179 0.65 15.15 0.74
N GLY A 180 1.91 14.97 1.13
CA GLY A 180 2.86 16.08 1.30
C GLY A 180 3.11 16.85 0.00
N PHE A 181 3.29 16.15 -1.12
CA PHE A 181 3.48 16.80 -2.41
C PHE A 181 2.23 17.51 -2.92
N THR A 182 1.04 16.92 -2.74
CA THR A 182 -0.23 17.57 -3.11
C THR A 182 -0.44 18.85 -2.32
N ALA A 183 -0.27 18.78 -1.00
CA ALA A 183 -0.40 19.96 -0.13
C ALA A 183 0.65 21.03 -0.45
N LEU A 184 1.86 20.64 -0.87
CA LEU A 184 2.88 21.58 -1.31
C LEU A 184 2.52 22.22 -2.65
N ALA A 185 1.96 21.46 -3.59
CA ALA A 185 1.53 21.98 -4.89
C ALA A 185 0.45 23.06 -4.74
N GLU A 186 -0.51 22.89 -3.83
CA GLU A 186 -1.57 23.88 -3.56
C GLU A 186 -1.05 25.24 -3.08
N LEU A 187 0.16 25.29 -2.51
CA LEU A 187 0.81 26.52 -2.05
C LEU A 187 1.62 27.22 -3.15
N LEU A 188 1.80 26.57 -4.30
CA LEU A 188 2.58 27.05 -5.42
C LEU A 188 1.66 27.54 -6.55
N THR A 189 2.23 28.20 -7.55
CA THR A 189 1.47 28.70 -8.71
C THR A 189 2.21 28.41 -10.01
N GLY A 190 1.47 28.29 -11.11
CA GLY A 190 2.01 28.04 -12.45
C GLY A 190 2.56 26.63 -12.65
N GLU A 191 3.51 26.49 -13.56
CA GLU A 191 4.08 25.19 -13.98
C GLU A 191 4.74 24.42 -12.83
N VAL A 192 5.28 25.12 -11.83
CA VAL A 192 5.92 24.49 -10.66
C VAL A 192 4.91 23.71 -9.82
N SER A 193 3.68 24.22 -9.69
CA SER A 193 2.59 23.50 -8.99
C SER A 193 2.33 22.15 -9.65
N TYR A 194 2.23 22.13 -10.97
CA TYR A 194 1.97 20.90 -11.72
C TYR A 194 3.10 19.89 -11.59
N LEU A 195 4.36 20.33 -11.69
CA LEU A 195 5.53 19.45 -11.51
C LEU A 195 5.61 18.84 -10.10
N VAL A 196 5.21 19.60 -9.09
CA VAL A 196 5.18 19.10 -7.70
C VAL A 196 4.01 18.14 -7.50
N GLU A 197 2.86 18.42 -8.09
CA GLU A 197 1.70 17.53 -8.03
C GLU A 197 1.97 16.19 -8.73
N GLU A 198 2.71 16.19 -9.85
CA GLU A 198 3.13 14.97 -10.56
C GLU A 198 4.10 14.10 -9.73
N LEU A 199 4.72 14.63 -8.67
CA LEU A 199 5.48 13.80 -7.71
C LEU A 199 4.60 13.11 -6.67
N SER A 200 3.32 13.50 -6.57
CA SER A 200 2.38 12.95 -5.59
C SER A 200 1.80 11.62 -6.04
N LEU A 201 1.80 10.65 -5.11
CA LEU A 201 1.10 9.39 -5.31
C LEU A 201 -0.42 9.57 -5.39
N SER A 202 -0.99 10.62 -4.78
CA SER A 202 -2.44 10.88 -4.89
C SER A 202 -2.84 11.32 -6.29
N TYR A 203 -1.98 12.06 -7.00
CA TYR A 203 -2.24 12.51 -8.37
C TYR A 203 -2.41 11.30 -9.32
N HIS A 204 -1.45 10.38 -9.27
CA HIS A 204 -1.49 9.16 -10.07
C HIS A 204 -2.64 8.23 -9.65
N TYR A 205 -2.94 8.14 -8.35
CA TYR A 205 -4.08 7.37 -7.87
C TYR A 205 -5.41 7.92 -8.39
N ASN A 206 -5.62 9.24 -8.32
CA ASN A 206 -6.82 9.91 -8.81
C ASN A 206 -6.95 9.79 -10.34
N SER A 207 -5.83 9.72 -11.06
CA SER A 207 -5.84 9.45 -12.49
C SER A 207 -6.36 8.04 -12.78
N LEU A 208 -5.84 7.03 -12.09
CA LEU A 208 -6.23 5.62 -12.22
C LEU A 208 -7.66 5.34 -11.75
N SER A 209 -8.13 6.04 -10.70
CA SER A 209 -9.47 5.82 -10.12
C SER A 209 -10.60 6.21 -11.08
N ARG A 210 -10.32 7.06 -12.07
CA ARG A 210 -11.26 7.41 -13.15
C ARG A 210 -11.50 6.28 -14.17
N GLY A 211 -10.92 5.10 -13.97
CA GLY A 211 -11.08 3.96 -14.88
C GLY A 211 -10.19 4.01 -16.12
N VAL A 212 -9.29 5.00 -16.21
CA VAL A 212 -8.34 5.14 -17.32
C VAL A 212 -6.94 4.81 -16.82
N VAL A 213 -6.41 3.67 -17.26
CA VAL A 213 -5.05 3.27 -16.92
C VAL A 213 -4.07 3.91 -17.90
N ASP A 214 -3.53 5.07 -17.53
CA ASP A 214 -2.45 5.70 -18.30
C ASP A 214 -1.10 5.03 -18.01
N SER A 215 -0.35 4.77 -19.08
CA SER A 215 1.05 4.36 -19.02
C SER A 215 1.92 5.25 -18.14
N ARG A 216 1.66 6.57 -18.12
CA ARG A 216 2.44 7.55 -17.34
C ARG A 216 2.38 7.26 -15.85
N ASP A 217 1.17 7.00 -15.35
CA ASP A 217 0.92 6.67 -13.94
C ASP A 217 1.62 5.35 -13.57
N LEU A 218 1.52 4.35 -14.45
CA LEU A 218 2.19 3.06 -14.24
C LEU A 218 3.72 3.19 -14.20
N PHE A 219 4.31 3.93 -15.14
CA PHE A 219 5.76 4.12 -15.18
C PHE A 219 6.26 4.90 -13.95
N PHE A 220 5.52 5.91 -13.51
CA PHE A 220 5.87 6.65 -12.30
C PHE A 220 5.81 5.76 -11.06
N LEU A 221 4.71 5.03 -10.86
CA LEU A 221 4.50 4.15 -9.71
C LEU A 221 5.54 3.02 -9.67
N LEU A 222 5.80 2.38 -10.82
CA LEU A 222 6.86 1.37 -10.94
C LEU A 222 8.24 1.97 -10.69
N GLY A 223 8.52 3.16 -11.23
CA GLY A 223 9.76 3.90 -10.97
C GLY A 223 9.97 4.14 -9.49
N MET A 224 8.94 4.59 -8.78
CA MET A 224 8.98 4.82 -7.34
C MET A 224 9.27 3.51 -6.57
N ILE A 225 8.60 2.41 -6.93
CA ILE A 225 8.89 1.08 -6.37
C ILE A 225 10.37 0.74 -6.53
N TRP A 226 10.92 0.86 -7.74
CA TRP A 226 12.32 0.53 -8.01
C TRP A 226 13.30 1.42 -7.25
N VAL A 227 13.01 2.72 -7.11
CA VAL A 227 13.84 3.66 -6.33
C VAL A 227 13.91 3.22 -4.86
N PHE A 228 12.79 2.89 -4.22
CA PHE A 228 12.78 2.48 -2.82
C PHE A 228 13.35 1.07 -2.60
N LEU A 229 13.14 0.14 -3.53
CA LEU A 229 13.79 -1.18 -3.48
C LEU A 229 15.30 -1.06 -3.67
N GLY A 230 15.76 -0.24 -4.62
CA GLY A 230 17.17 0.08 -4.82
C GLY A 230 17.78 0.77 -3.60
N GLY A 231 17.06 1.71 -2.99
CA GLY A 231 17.44 2.35 -1.73
C GLY A 231 17.59 1.32 -0.59
N SER A 232 16.71 0.32 -0.54
CA SER A 232 16.79 -0.78 0.44
C SER A 232 18.06 -1.61 0.24
N VAL A 233 18.43 -1.89 -1.02
CA VAL A 233 19.67 -2.60 -1.37
C VAL A 233 20.89 -1.80 -0.89
N LEU A 234 20.92 -0.51 -1.19
CA LEU A 234 22.03 0.38 -0.81
C LEU A 234 22.16 0.53 0.71
N ALA A 235 21.04 0.69 1.41
CA ALA A 235 21.00 0.83 2.86
C ALA A 235 21.56 -0.41 3.60
N LEU A 236 21.39 -1.60 3.00
CA LEU A 236 21.86 -2.86 3.56
C LEU A 236 23.26 -3.26 3.09
N ARG A 237 23.73 -2.76 1.95
CA ARG A 237 25.09 -3.01 1.46
C ARG A 237 26.14 -2.29 2.32
N ASN A 238 25.79 -1.12 2.86
CA ASN A 238 26.68 -0.29 3.65
C ASN A 238 26.77 -0.70 5.14
N LYS A 239 26.11 -1.79 5.55
CA LYS A 239 26.12 -2.32 6.92
C LYS A 239 26.63 -3.76 6.92
#